data_AF-A0A1Y4GT28-F1
#
_entry.id   AF-A0A1Y4GT28-F1
#
_cell.length_a   1.000
_cell.length_b   1.000
_cell.length_c   1.000
_cell.angle_alpha   90.00
_cell.angle_beta   90.00
_cell.angle_gamma   90.00
#
_symmetry.space_group_name_H-M   'P 1'
#
loop_
_entity.id
_entity.type
_entity.pdbx_description
1 polymer ?
#
loop_
_entity_poly.entity_id
_entity_poly.type
_entity_poly.pdbx_seq_one_letter_code
_entity_poly.pdbx_strand_id
1 'polypeptide(L)'
;MKTIKVFIASSEELKPERLELTYMIQHLNRILKPKDVEIEPVKWEYLDASMGPLHKQEEYNQELKKCELCLVLFWTRFGDYTKSELDTAYSELCAGRNPQKLYVYFKKAEEISPELKAFKENFATTYGHVPCQFDTVDDLILSFLLQLENYLDLAPEIQPQVRDSQVEIDGHPFVELKNIPFAGNNPEYLQLLKQIEATQARVLKYPDDLDFRQELHDLQEQRKAMESSLLDMAKHITRLSSTIPSAHLTEAMRLFEAGDNKGASIILNLDETLRDAEETATRLNAIAEILEETQKAIESNIEEYRLQIKTLQSNKPKGWIDDVIAVYDKAITIARGRITPEKFAELLRNYTEFLQENRLKQE
;
A
#
# COMPACT_ATOMS: atom_id res chain seq x y z
N MET A 1 20.44 -16.98 -2.24
CA MET A 1 19.07 -17.03 -1.68
C MET A 1 18.72 -15.73 -0.96
N LYS A 2 17.77 -14.97 -1.51
CA LYS A 2 17.13 -13.79 -0.91
C LYS A 2 15.88 -14.24 -0.15
N THR A 3 15.80 -13.98 1.15
CA THR A 3 14.66 -14.35 1.98
C THR A 3 13.84 -13.11 2.31
N ILE A 4 12.58 -13.10 1.89
CA ILE A 4 11.62 -12.02 2.10
C ILE A 4 10.70 -12.39 3.25
N LYS A 5 10.87 -11.68 4.37
CA LYS A 5 10.05 -11.90 5.56
C LYS A 5 8.74 -11.14 5.44
N VAL A 6 7.63 -11.84 5.68
CA VAL A 6 6.27 -11.30 5.57
C VAL A 6 5.58 -11.38 6.91
N PHE A 7 5.29 -10.24 7.52
CA PHE A 7 4.48 -10.17 8.73
C PHE A 7 3.00 -10.25 8.36
N ILE A 8 2.23 -11.12 9.02
CA ILE A 8 0.78 -11.25 8.79
C ILE A 8 0.04 -10.92 10.09
N ALA A 9 -0.48 -9.70 10.15
CA ALA A 9 -1.32 -9.19 11.22
C ALA A 9 -2.80 -9.48 10.92
N SER A 10 -3.50 -10.18 11.80
CA SER A 10 -4.95 -10.32 11.70
C SER A 10 -5.59 -10.79 13.01
N SER A 11 -6.89 -10.51 13.16
CA SER A 11 -7.70 -11.03 14.27
C SER A 11 -7.82 -12.56 14.22
N GLU A 12 -8.20 -13.19 15.34
CA GLU A 12 -8.35 -14.66 15.43
C GLU A 12 -9.44 -15.20 14.49
N GLU A 13 -10.45 -14.38 14.18
CA GLU A 13 -11.53 -14.73 13.24
C GLU A 13 -11.04 -14.96 11.80
N LEU A 14 -9.84 -14.47 11.45
CA LEU A 14 -9.20 -14.64 10.14
C LEU A 14 -8.10 -15.71 10.15
N LYS A 15 -8.10 -16.59 11.15
CA LYS A 15 -7.18 -17.74 11.21
C LYS A 15 -7.27 -18.64 9.97
N PRO A 16 -8.46 -19.00 9.43
CA PRO A 16 -8.53 -19.83 8.23
C PRO A 16 -7.81 -19.21 7.03
N GLU A 17 -8.06 -17.93 6.75
CA GLU A 17 -7.43 -17.18 5.65
C GLU A 17 -5.91 -17.11 5.82
N ARG A 18 -5.45 -16.89 7.06
CA ARG A 18 -4.03 -16.84 7.39
C ARG A 18 -3.34 -18.19 7.20
N LEU A 19 -4.01 -19.29 7.52
CA LEU A 19 -3.51 -20.65 7.28
C LEU A 19 -3.40 -20.95 5.79
N GLU A 20 -4.43 -20.64 5.02
CA GLU A 20 -4.43 -20.81 3.56
C GLU A 20 -3.35 -19.96 2.89
N LEU A 21 -3.20 -18.69 3.29
CA LEU A 21 -2.14 -17.82 2.78
C LEU A 21 -0.74 -18.39 3.09
N THR A 22 -0.54 -18.91 4.31
CA THR A 22 0.73 -19.57 4.66
C THR A 22 0.96 -20.83 3.83
N TYR A 23 -0.07 -21.65 3.65
CA TYR A 23 0.01 -22.88 2.85
C TYR A 23 0.34 -22.56 1.40
N MET A 24 -0.30 -21.53 0.83
CA MET A 24 0.00 -21.02 -0.49
C MET A 24 1.46 -20.55 -0.59
N ILE A 25 1.98 -19.78 0.38
CA ILE A 25 3.38 -19.35 0.41
C ILE A 25 4.34 -20.55 0.42
N GLN A 26 4.01 -21.62 1.18
CA GLN A 26 4.81 -22.84 1.18
C GLN A 26 4.82 -23.52 -0.20
N HIS A 27 3.69 -23.51 -0.91
CA HIS A 27 3.60 -24.02 -2.27
C HIS A 27 4.44 -23.17 -3.24
N LEU A 28 4.28 -21.85 -3.19
CA LEU A 28 5.03 -20.88 -3.99
C LEU A 28 6.54 -20.99 -3.77
N ASN A 29 6.99 -21.23 -2.53
CA ASN A 29 8.40 -21.45 -2.23
C ASN A 29 9.01 -22.68 -2.91
N ARG A 30 8.21 -23.67 -3.33
CA ARG A 30 8.72 -24.79 -4.14
C ARG A 30 9.19 -24.33 -5.52
N ILE A 31 8.60 -23.25 -6.02
CA ILE A 31 8.92 -22.62 -7.31
C ILE A 31 10.03 -21.57 -7.14
N LEU A 32 9.94 -20.76 -6.09
CA LEU A 32 10.87 -19.64 -5.87
C LEU A 32 12.25 -20.07 -5.36
N LYS A 33 12.35 -21.11 -4.52
CA LYS A 33 13.64 -21.54 -3.94
C LYS A 33 14.68 -21.94 -5.00
N PRO A 34 14.33 -22.72 -6.05
CA PRO A 34 15.23 -22.97 -7.18
C PRO A 34 15.72 -21.71 -7.90
N LYS A 35 14.99 -20.59 -7.77
CA LYS A 35 15.31 -19.28 -8.36
C LYS A 35 15.96 -18.34 -7.33
N ASP A 36 16.53 -18.88 -6.25
CA ASP A 36 17.23 -18.14 -5.20
C ASP A 36 16.35 -17.13 -4.42
N VAL A 37 15.02 -17.33 -4.38
CA VAL A 37 14.08 -16.50 -3.61
C VAL A 37 13.28 -17.38 -2.64
N GLU A 38 13.09 -16.91 -1.42
CA GLU A 38 12.22 -17.55 -0.42
C GLU A 38 11.34 -16.50 0.25
N ILE A 39 10.09 -16.85 0.52
CA ILE A 39 9.14 -16.04 1.27
C ILE A 39 8.91 -16.72 2.62
N GLU A 40 9.25 -16.03 3.70
CA GLU A 40 9.14 -16.54 5.07
C GLU A 40 7.97 -15.83 5.77
N PRO A 41 6.81 -16.49 5.94
CA PRO A 41 5.71 -15.93 6.71
C PRO A 41 6.04 -15.96 8.20
N VAL A 42 6.08 -14.80 8.84
CA VAL A 42 6.29 -14.68 10.28
C VAL A 42 4.95 -14.86 10.98
N LYS A 43 4.78 -16.02 11.64
CA LYS A 43 3.58 -16.34 12.41
C LYS A 43 3.74 -15.95 13.87
N TRP A 44 2.87 -15.07 14.35
CA TRP A 44 2.82 -14.64 15.74
C TRP A 44 2.35 -15.74 16.70
N GLU A 45 1.57 -16.72 16.22
CA GLU A 45 1.02 -17.84 17.03
C GLU A 45 2.10 -18.76 17.64
N TYR A 46 3.32 -18.76 17.12
CA TYR A 46 4.43 -19.57 17.67
C TYR A 46 5.22 -18.87 18.78
N LEU A 47 4.93 -17.60 19.06
CA LEU A 47 5.51 -16.84 20.18
C LEU A 47 4.75 -17.09 21.51
N ASP A 48 3.70 -17.93 21.48
CA ASP A 48 2.64 -18.09 22.48
C ASP A 48 3.00 -18.90 23.76
N ALA A 49 4.27 -18.95 24.16
CA ALA A 49 4.67 -19.71 25.37
C ALA A 49 4.88 -18.86 26.64
N SER A 50 4.81 -17.52 26.58
CA SER A 50 5.13 -16.65 27.75
C SER A 50 3.95 -15.78 28.21
N MET A 51 3.87 -15.51 29.51
CA MET A 51 2.71 -14.93 30.20
C MET A 51 2.93 -13.43 30.53
N GLY A 52 2.54 -12.53 29.63
CA GLY A 52 2.44 -11.08 29.92
C GLY A 52 2.04 -10.21 28.71
N PRO A 53 1.00 -9.34 28.78
CA PRO A 53 0.47 -8.62 27.61
C PRO A 53 1.34 -7.42 27.13
N LEU A 54 2.06 -6.71 28.00
CA LEU A 54 2.88 -5.55 27.60
C LEU A 54 4.18 -5.93 26.87
N HIS A 55 4.85 -6.99 27.31
CA HIS A 55 6.10 -7.46 26.68
C HIS A 55 5.85 -8.09 25.29
N LYS A 56 4.65 -8.63 25.06
CA LYS A 56 4.28 -9.26 23.78
C LYS A 56 4.16 -8.28 22.62
N GLN A 57 3.54 -7.11 22.83
CA GLN A 57 3.39 -6.13 21.75
C GLN A 57 4.74 -5.55 21.32
N GLU A 58 5.67 -5.38 22.26
CA GLU A 58 7.04 -4.97 21.96
C GLU A 58 7.79 -6.04 21.15
N GLU A 59 7.64 -7.33 21.50
CA GLU A 59 8.19 -8.45 20.73
C GLU A 59 7.62 -8.50 19.31
N TYR A 60 6.30 -8.34 19.14
CA TYR A 60 5.66 -8.28 17.81
C TYR A 60 6.18 -7.11 16.98
N ASN A 61 6.28 -5.93 17.58
CA ASN A 61 6.82 -4.76 16.92
C ASN A 61 8.30 -4.95 16.52
N GLN A 62 9.09 -5.69 17.33
CA GLN A 62 10.47 -6.02 17.00
C GLN A 62 10.56 -6.99 15.81
N GLU A 63 9.71 -8.01 15.75
CA GLU A 63 9.67 -8.94 14.61
C GLU A 63 9.12 -8.28 13.34
N LEU A 64 8.07 -7.45 13.46
CA LEU A 64 7.51 -6.67 12.36
C LEU A 64 8.59 -5.80 11.70
N LYS A 65 9.42 -5.12 12.48
CA LYS A 65 10.53 -4.28 11.98
C LYS A 65 11.61 -5.07 11.24
N LYS A 66 11.65 -6.39 11.37
CA LYS A 66 12.56 -7.27 10.60
C LYS A 66 11.93 -7.75 9.30
N CYS A 67 10.62 -7.55 9.10
CA CYS A 67 9.90 -8.02 7.92
C CYS A 67 9.97 -7.01 6.78
N GLU A 68 10.21 -7.48 5.56
CA GLU A 68 10.23 -6.63 4.36
C GLU A 68 8.81 -6.27 3.91
N LEU A 69 7.85 -7.19 4.09
CA LEU A 69 6.45 -6.99 3.77
C LEU A 69 5.59 -7.11 5.04
N CYS A 70 4.54 -6.29 5.11
CA CYS A 70 3.52 -6.40 6.16
C CYS A 70 2.13 -6.50 5.52
N LEU A 71 1.38 -7.51 5.91
CA LEU A 71 0.00 -7.78 5.50
C LEU A 71 -0.89 -7.61 6.73
N VAL A 72 -1.91 -6.76 6.64
CA VAL A 72 -2.87 -6.53 7.73
C VAL A 72 -4.27 -6.89 7.25
N LEU A 73 -4.92 -7.86 7.91
CA LEU A 73 -6.25 -8.31 7.54
C LEU A 73 -7.28 -7.93 8.63
N PHE A 74 -8.39 -7.36 8.20
CA PHE A 74 -9.56 -7.03 9.04
C PHE A 74 -10.81 -7.71 8.49
N TRP A 75 -11.77 -8.08 9.36
CA TRP A 75 -13.05 -8.65 8.93
C TRP A 75 -14.26 -7.96 9.59
N THR A 76 -14.68 -8.37 10.79
CA THR A 76 -15.89 -7.81 11.42
C THR A 76 -15.58 -6.80 12.52
N ARG A 77 -14.40 -6.92 13.14
CA ARG A 77 -13.97 -6.11 14.29
C ARG A 77 -12.74 -5.27 13.96
N PHE A 78 -12.64 -4.11 14.61
CA PHE A 78 -11.53 -3.18 14.43
C PHE A 78 -10.19 -3.72 14.95
N GLY A 79 -10.19 -4.49 16.05
CA GLY A 79 -9.00 -5.17 16.57
C GLY A 79 -7.85 -4.22 16.96
N ASP A 80 -7.85 -3.71 18.20
CA ASP A 80 -6.89 -2.69 18.66
C ASP A 80 -5.42 -3.09 18.49
N TYR A 81 -5.09 -4.37 18.70
CA TYR A 81 -3.74 -4.90 18.47
C TYR A 81 -3.35 -4.83 17.00
N THR A 82 -4.23 -5.28 16.11
CA THR A 82 -4.02 -5.23 14.65
C THR A 82 -3.89 -3.79 14.14
N LYS A 83 -4.63 -2.86 14.74
CA LYS A 83 -4.45 -1.42 14.48
C LYS A 83 -3.09 -0.92 14.93
N SER A 84 -2.62 -1.30 16.12
CA SER A 84 -1.30 -0.92 16.64
C SER A 84 -0.17 -1.45 15.75
N GLU A 85 -0.30 -2.67 15.22
CA GLU A 85 0.65 -3.27 14.28
C GLU A 85 0.67 -2.49 12.96
N LEU A 86 -0.51 -2.13 12.44
CA LEU A 86 -0.64 -1.29 11.25
C LEU A 86 0.02 0.09 11.43
N ASP A 87 -0.24 0.77 12.55
CA ASP A 87 0.34 2.09 12.82
C ASP A 87 1.86 2.03 12.95
N THR A 88 2.37 0.97 13.59
CA THR A 88 3.80 0.74 13.70
C THR A 88 4.42 0.50 12.33
N ALA A 89 3.83 -0.40 11.53
CA ALA A 89 4.29 -0.68 10.17
C ALA A 89 4.29 0.57 9.29
N TYR A 90 3.22 1.37 9.35
CA TYR A 90 3.10 2.61 8.58
C TYR A 90 4.15 3.64 9.02
N SER A 91 4.33 3.83 10.33
CA SER A 91 5.33 4.76 10.85
C SER A 91 6.76 4.39 10.42
N GLU A 92 7.10 3.11 10.45
CA GLU A 92 8.41 2.61 10.02
C GLU A 92 8.60 2.74 8.51
N LEU A 93 7.57 2.45 7.71
CA LEU A 93 7.54 2.65 6.26
C LEU A 93 7.78 4.13 5.90
N CYS A 94 7.05 5.05 6.54
CA CYS A 94 7.24 6.50 6.35
C CYS A 94 8.65 6.98 6.74
N ALA A 95 9.30 6.28 7.67
CA ALA A 95 10.67 6.56 8.08
C ALA A 95 11.73 5.91 7.16
N GLY A 96 11.33 5.28 6.06
CA GLY A 96 12.22 4.60 5.12
C GLY A 96 12.83 3.31 5.68
N ARG A 97 12.21 2.72 6.70
CA ARG A 97 12.62 1.46 7.33
C ARG A 97 11.63 0.35 6.99
N ASN A 98 11.92 -0.85 7.47
CA ASN A 98 11.04 -2.00 7.28
C ASN A 98 9.74 -1.87 8.07
N PRO A 99 8.59 -2.23 7.48
CA PRO A 99 8.45 -2.90 6.18
C PRO A 99 8.60 -1.95 4.98
N GLN A 100 9.11 -2.48 3.86
CA GLN A 100 9.24 -1.77 2.58
C GLN A 100 7.90 -1.64 1.84
N LYS A 101 6.95 -2.54 2.11
CA LYS A 101 5.57 -2.47 1.63
C LYS A 101 4.59 -2.91 2.70
N LEU A 102 3.45 -2.24 2.73
CA LEU A 102 2.34 -2.49 3.64
C LEU A 102 1.06 -2.66 2.81
N TYR A 103 0.39 -3.79 2.98
CA TYR A 103 -0.90 -4.06 2.34
C TYR A 103 -1.95 -4.31 3.40
N VAL A 104 -3.11 -3.66 3.25
CA VAL A 104 -4.23 -3.78 4.17
C VAL A 104 -5.43 -4.33 3.42
N TYR A 105 -6.04 -5.37 3.97
CA TYR A 105 -7.17 -6.07 3.38
C TYR A 105 -8.36 -6.04 4.31
N PHE A 106 -9.52 -5.68 3.77
CA PHE A 106 -10.79 -5.82 4.45
C PHE A 106 -11.58 -6.96 3.82
N LYS A 107 -11.86 -7.99 4.61
CA LYS A 107 -12.80 -9.03 4.21
C LYS A 107 -14.20 -8.42 4.14
N LYS A 108 -14.96 -8.76 3.10
CA LYS A 108 -16.35 -8.34 2.94
C LYS A 108 -17.21 -8.96 4.05
N ALA A 109 -18.10 -8.14 4.60
CA ALA A 109 -19.04 -8.55 5.63
C ALA A 109 -20.31 -7.71 5.50
N GLU A 110 -21.46 -8.31 5.79
CA GLU A 110 -22.75 -7.60 5.81
C GLU A 110 -22.80 -6.61 6.99
N GLU A 111 -22.28 -7.04 8.14
CA GLU A 111 -22.22 -6.24 9.36
C GLU A 111 -20.78 -6.14 9.87
N ILE A 112 -20.36 -4.91 10.16
CA ILE A 112 -19.06 -4.61 10.78
C ILE A 112 -19.28 -3.68 11.97
N SER A 113 -18.37 -3.75 12.95
CA SER A 113 -18.36 -2.83 14.08
C SER A 113 -18.32 -1.35 13.63
N PRO A 114 -19.02 -0.43 14.34
CA PRO A 114 -18.98 1.01 14.02
C PRO A 114 -17.57 1.57 13.95
N GLU A 115 -16.66 1.08 14.80
CA GLU A 115 -15.26 1.46 14.84
C GLU A 115 -14.53 1.06 13.55
N LEU A 116 -14.72 -0.18 13.09
CA LEU A 116 -14.14 -0.66 11.83
C LEU A 116 -14.73 0.11 10.64
N LYS A 117 -16.02 0.45 10.67
CA LYS A 117 -16.65 1.26 9.63
C LYS A 117 -16.03 2.65 9.54
N ALA A 118 -15.96 3.36 10.67
CA ALA A 118 -15.32 4.67 10.74
C ALA A 118 -13.85 4.61 10.31
N PHE A 119 -13.16 3.53 10.66
CA PHE A 119 -11.78 3.31 10.22
C PHE A 119 -11.66 3.13 8.70
N LYS A 120 -12.50 2.29 8.08
CA LYS A 120 -12.51 2.10 6.62
C LYS A 120 -12.78 3.41 5.88
N GLU A 121 -13.75 4.20 6.34
CA GLU A 121 -14.11 5.49 5.76
C GLU A 121 -12.95 6.51 5.82
N ASN A 122 -12.15 6.48 6.88
CA ASN A 122 -11.01 7.39 7.06
C ASN A 122 -9.66 6.81 6.60
N PHE A 123 -9.62 5.58 6.11
CA PHE A 123 -8.37 4.87 5.81
C PHE A 123 -7.53 5.61 4.77
N ALA A 124 -8.15 5.98 3.64
CA ALA A 124 -7.47 6.68 2.56
C ALA A 124 -6.92 8.04 3.01
N THR A 125 -7.66 8.78 3.83
CA THR A 125 -7.21 10.06 4.41
C THR A 125 -6.09 9.88 5.41
N THR A 126 -6.11 8.80 6.20
CA THR A 126 -5.14 8.55 7.27
C THR A 126 -3.79 8.05 6.72
N TYR A 127 -3.83 7.12 5.76
CA TYR A 127 -2.62 6.44 5.28
C TYR A 127 -2.22 6.81 3.85
N GLY A 128 -3.10 7.44 3.07
CA GLY A 128 -2.82 7.78 1.67
C GLY A 128 -2.86 6.58 0.71
N HIS A 129 -3.59 5.51 1.06
CA HIS A 129 -3.68 4.28 0.26
C HIS A 129 -5.13 3.80 0.13
N VAL A 130 -5.45 3.10 -0.96
CA VAL A 130 -6.68 2.30 -1.05
C VAL A 130 -6.46 0.99 -0.33
N PRO A 131 -7.33 0.62 0.61
CA PRO A 131 -7.24 -0.72 1.15
C PRO A 131 -7.84 -1.73 0.18
N CYS A 132 -7.24 -2.91 0.10
CA CYS A 132 -7.76 -4.01 -0.68
C CYS A 132 -9.04 -4.56 -0.03
N GLN A 133 -9.97 -5.04 -0.85
CA GLN A 133 -11.13 -5.79 -0.39
C GLN A 133 -11.04 -7.23 -0.90
N PHE A 134 -11.53 -8.18 -0.12
CA PHE A 134 -11.64 -9.57 -0.55
C PHE A 134 -12.92 -10.21 0.01
N ASP A 135 -13.51 -11.15 -0.72
CA ASP A 135 -14.69 -11.91 -0.28
C ASP A 135 -14.27 -13.35 0.07
N THR A 136 -13.42 -13.93 -0.77
CA THR A 136 -12.93 -15.31 -0.67
C THR A 136 -11.43 -15.39 -0.43
N VAL A 137 -10.93 -16.57 -0.08
CA VAL A 137 -9.49 -16.85 0.05
C VAL A 137 -8.78 -16.70 -1.30
N ASP A 138 -9.44 -17.08 -2.40
CA ASP A 138 -8.91 -16.95 -3.76
C ASP A 138 -8.61 -15.48 -4.11
N ASP A 139 -9.48 -14.55 -3.71
CA ASP A 139 -9.28 -13.10 -3.87
C ASP A 139 -8.04 -12.62 -3.14
N LEU A 140 -7.87 -13.06 -1.89
CA LEU A 140 -6.73 -12.72 -1.05
C LEU A 140 -5.42 -13.26 -1.65
N ILE A 141 -5.43 -14.52 -2.08
CA ILE A 141 -4.27 -15.17 -2.70
C ILE A 141 -3.90 -14.44 -3.99
N LEU A 142 -4.86 -14.20 -4.89
CA LEU A 142 -4.57 -13.52 -6.16
C LEU A 142 -4.02 -12.12 -5.92
N SER A 143 -4.65 -11.34 -5.03
CA SER A 143 -4.20 -9.99 -4.70
C SER A 143 -2.76 -9.99 -4.17
N PHE A 144 -2.43 -10.94 -3.29
CA PHE A 144 -1.07 -11.10 -2.78
C PHE A 144 -0.07 -11.48 -3.89
N LEU A 145 -0.42 -12.42 -4.78
CA LEU A 145 0.45 -12.84 -5.88
C LEU A 145 0.77 -11.68 -6.84
N LEU A 146 -0.23 -10.86 -7.19
CA LEU A 146 -0.06 -9.69 -8.05
C LEU A 146 0.79 -8.61 -7.39
N GLN A 147 0.61 -8.39 -6.08
CA GLN A 147 1.40 -7.44 -5.31
C GLN A 147 2.85 -7.89 -5.14
N LEU A 148 3.05 -9.19 -4.94
CA LEU A 148 4.37 -9.80 -4.86
C LEU A 148 5.10 -9.73 -6.20
N GLU A 149 4.43 -10.00 -7.32
CA GLU A 149 4.95 -9.80 -8.68
C GLU A 149 5.46 -8.36 -8.84
N ASN A 150 4.64 -7.38 -8.46
CA ASN A 150 5.00 -5.97 -8.53
C ASN A 150 6.16 -5.58 -7.59
N TYR A 151 6.28 -6.21 -6.43
CA TYR A 151 7.34 -5.93 -5.47
C TYR A 151 8.69 -6.54 -5.89
N LEU A 152 8.66 -7.76 -6.42
CA LEU A 152 9.87 -8.51 -6.75
C LEU A 152 10.41 -8.26 -8.15
N ASP A 153 9.61 -7.64 -9.02
CA ASP A 153 9.89 -7.54 -10.46
C ASP A 153 10.23 -8.92 -11.04
N LEU A 154 9.32 -9.87 -10.78
CA LEU A 154 9.50 -11.29 -11.08
C LEU A 154 9.80 -11.50 -12.57
N ALA A 155 10.74 -12.41 -12.88
CA ALA A 155 11.00 -12.82 -14.26
C ALA A 155 9.72 -13.40 -14.91
N PRO A 156 9.49 -13.24 -16.23
CA PRO A 156 8.23 -13.62 -16.89
C PRO A 156 7.78 -15.07 -16.63
N GLU A 157 8.73 -15.98 -16.46
CA GLU A 157 8.51 -17.41 -16.16
C GLU A 157 7.77 -17.65 -14.84
N ILE A 158 8.00 -16.78 -13.85
CA ILE A 158 7.48 -16.89 -12.48
C ILE A 158 6.44 -15.80 -12.19
N GLN A 159 5.94 -15.13 -13.24
CA GLN A 159 4.79 -14.24 -13.14
C GLN A 159 3.49 -15.06 -13.19
N PRO A 160 2.44 -14.62 -12.48
CA PRO A 160 1.08 -15.12 -12.66
C PRO A 160 0.66 -15.08 -14.13
N GLN A 161 0.15 -16.21 -14.64
CA GLN A 161 -0.42 -16.36 -15.98
C GLN A 161 -1.74 -17.14 -15.87
N VAL A 162 -2.65 -16.93 -16.81
CA VAL A 162 -3.87 -17.77 -16.86
C VAL A 162 -3.66 -18.94 -17.79
N ARG A 163 -3.94 -20.14 -17.29
CA ARG A 163 -4.09 -21.36 -18.10
C ARG A 163 -5.29 -22.15 -17.60
N ASP A 164 -6.10 -22.62 -18.54
CA ASP A 164 -7.28 -23.43 -18.24
C ASP A 164 -8.17 -22.88 -17.12
N SER A 165 -8.44 -21.57 -17.19
CA SER A 165 -9.27 -20.84 -16.22
C SER A 165 -8.70 -20.80 -14.79
N GLN A 166 -7.41 -21.10 -14.64
CA GLN A 166 -6.66 -21.01 -13.38
C GLN A 166 -5.50 -20.04 -13.53
N VAL A 167 -5.22 -19.29 -12.47
CA VAL A 167 -3.99 -18.50 -12.36
C VAL A 167 -2.89 -19.43 -11.87
N GLU A 168 -1.86 -19.58 -12.69
CA GLU A 168 -0.72 -20.44 -12.46
C GLU A 168 0.58 -19.64 -12.39
N ILE A 169 1.57 -20.18 -11.68
CA ILE A 169 2.96 -19.72 -11.69
C ILE A 169 3.84 -20.94 -11.99
N ASP A 170 4.70 -20.85 -13.01
CA ASP A 170 5.55 -21.97 -13.46
C ASP A 170 4.79 -23.30 -13.66
N GLY A 171 3.55 -23.22 -14.17
CA GLY A 171 2.68 -24.38 -14.41
C GLY A 171 2.01 -24.98 -13.17
N HIS A 172 2.11 -24.31 -12.02
CA HIS A 172 1.42 -24.69 -10.79
C HIS A 172 0.21 -23.80 -10.54
N PRO A 173 -1.00 -24.36 -10.38
CA PRO A 173 -2.21 -23.58 -10.16
C PRO A 173 -2.37 -23.09 -8.72
N PHE A 174 -2.88 -21.87 -8.58
CA PHE A 174 -3.09 -21.20 -7.29
C PHE A 174 -4.53 -20.77 -7.06
N VAL A 175 -5.22 -20.31 -8.11
CA VAL A 175 -6.53 -19.66 -8.01
C VAL A 175 -7.38 -20.03 -9.22
N GLU A 176 -8.67 -20.31 -9.04
CA GLU A 176 -9.59 -20.45 -10.17
C GLU A 176 -10.23 -19.10 -10.51
N LEU A 177 -10.11 -18.64 -11.77
CA LEU A 177 -10.63 -17.33 -12.17
C LEU A 177 -12.13 -17.17 -11.94
N LYS A 178 -12.92 -18.25 -12.11
CA LYS A 178 -14.37 -18.19 -11.91
C LYS A 178 -14.74 -17.82 -10.46
N ASN A 179 -13.83 -18.02 -9.50
CA ASN A 179 -14.04 -17.67 -8.09
C ASN A 179 -13.66 -16.20 -7.78
N ILE A 180 -13.00 -15.53 -8.72
CA ILE A 180 -12.54 -14.16 -8.57
C ILE A 180 -13.58 -13.17 -9.10
N PRO A 181 -14.00 -12.14 -8.34
CA PRO A 181 -15.08 -11.24 -8.70
C PRO A 181 -15.06 -10.70 -10.13
N PHE A 182 -13.92 -10.21 -10.62
CA PHE A 182 -13.84 -9.61 -11.96
C PHE A 182 -14.09 -10.59 -13.10
N ALA A 183 -13.95 -11.89 -12.86
CA ALA A 183 -14.23 -12.95 -13.82
C ALA A 183 -15.54 -13.68 -13.48
N GLY A 184 -15.71 -14.10 -12.22
CA GLY A 184 -16.91 -14.76 -11.71
C GLY A 184 -18.19 -13.93 -11.78
N ASN A 185 -18.11 -12.60 -11.78
CA ASN A 185 -19.25 -11.70 -12.01
C ASN A 185 -19.38 -11.25 -13.47
N ASN A 186 -18.42 -11.58 -14.35
CA ASN A 186 -18.45 -11.12 -15.73
C ASN A 186 -19.42 -11.98 -16.57
N PRO A 187 -20.53 -11.41 -17.07
CA PRO A 187 -21.55 -12.19 -17.77
C PRO A 187 -21.06 -12.75 -19.11
N GLU A 188 -20.17 -12.04 -19.81
CA GLU A 188 -19.62 -12.46 -21.10
C GLU A 188 -18.69 -13.67 -20.94
N TYR A 189 -17.84 -13.65 -19.91
CA TYR A 189 -16.95 -14.73 -19.56
C TYR A 189 -17.73 -15.98 -19.13
N LEU A 190 -18.72 -15.82 -18.24
CA LEU A 190 -19.58 -16.93 -17.82
C LEU A 190 -20.37 -17.53 -18.99
N GLN A 191 -20.83 -16.70 -19.92
CA GLN A 191 -21.51 -17.17 -21.13
C GLN A 191 -20.56 -17.96 -22.03
N LEU A 192 -19.33 -17.49 -22.21
CA LEU A 192 -18.29 -18.16 -22.97
C LEU A 192 -17.95 -19.54 -22.37
N LEU A 193 -17.79 -19.62 -21.04
CA LEU A 193 -17.57 -20.90 -20.35
C LEU A 193 -18.72 -21.90 -20.60
N LYS A 194 -19.98 -21.45 -20.53
CA LYS A 194 -21.15 -22.29 -20.83
C LYS A 194 -21.18 -22.76 -22.29
N GLN A 195 -20.79 -21.90 -23.23
CA GLN A 195 -20.70 -22.27 -24.64
C GLN A 195 -19.62 -23.34 -24.85
N ILE A 196 -18.45 -23.18 -24.23
CA ILE A 196 -17.37 -24.17 -24.28
C ILE A 196 -17.86 -25.51 -23.72
N GLU A 197 -18.49 -25.54 -22.55
CA GLU A 197 -18.99 -26.77 -21.94
C GLU A 197 -20.03 -27.48 -22.84
N ALA A 198 -20.97 -26.72 -23.42
CA ALA A 198 -21.97 -27.25 -24.32
C ALA A 198 -21.35 -27.82 -25.62
N THR A 199 -20.37 -27.12 -26.19
CA THR A 199 -19.68 -27.56 -27.42
C THR A 199 -18.76 -28.74 -27.13
N GLN A 200 -18.10 -28.81 -25.97
CA GLN A 200 -17.36 -29.99 -25.52
C GLN A 200 -18.25 -31.23 -25.44
N ALA A 201 -19.45 -31.09 -24.86
CA ALA A 201 -20.42 -32.19 -24.79
C ALA A 201 -20.87 -32.66 -26.20
N ARG A 202 -20.99 -31.74 -27.16
CA ARG A 202 -21.28 -32.08 -28.57
C ARG A 202 -20.13 -32.82 -29.24
N VAL A 203 -18.90 -32.36 -29.05
CA VAL A 203 -17.68 -33.04 -29.57
C VAL A 203 -17.57 -34.46 -29.00
N LEU A 204 -17.84 -34.64 -27.70
CA LEU A 204 -17.87 -35.97 -27.07
C LEU A 204 -18.94 -36.90 -27.68
N LYS A 205 -20.10 -36.34 -28.04
CA LYS A 205 -21.20 -37.11 -28.65
C LYS A 205 -20.97 -37.39 -30.14
N TYR A 206 -20.28 -36.50 -30.83
CA TYR A 206 -20.02 -36.56 -32.27
C TYR A 206 -18.52 -36.30 -32.56
N PRO A 207 -17.62 -37.26 -32.24
CA PRO A 207 -16.17 -37.04 -32.26
C PRO A 207 -15.59 -36.81 -33.66
N ASP A 208 -16.26 -37.32 -34.70
CA ASP A 208 -15.82 -37.17 -36.09
C ASP A 208 -16.26 -35.84 -36.73
N ASP A 209 -17.16 -35.10 -36.08
CA ASP A 209 -17.63 -33.82 -36.58
C ASP A 209 -16.50 -32.78 -36.51
N LEU A 210 -16.10 -32.27 -37.67
CA LEU A 210 -15.03 -31.28 -37.79
C LEU A 210 -15.49 -29.88 -37.39
N ASP A 211 -16.77 -29.56 -37.60
CA ASP A 211 -17.31 -28.23 -37.33
C ASP A 211 -17.39 -28.00 -35.82
N PHE A 212 -17.83 -28.99 -35.03
CA PHE A 212 -17.84 -28.88 -33.57
C PHE A 212 -16.44 -28.79 -32.96
N ARG A 213 -15.45 -29.46 -33.56
CA ARG A 213 -14.05 -29.37 -33.09
C ARG A 213 -13.45 -28.00 -33.39
N GLN A 214 -13.72 -27.44 -34.56
CA GLN A 214 -13.28 -26.10 -34.91
C GLN A 214 -13.98 -25.05 -34.02
N GLU A 215 -15.29 -25.16 -33.82
CA GLU A 215 -16.04 -24.28 -32.92
C GLU A 215 -15.46 -24.32 -31.50
N LEU A 216 -15.18 -25.52 -30.98
CA LEU A 216 -14.57 -25.66 -29.66
C LEU A 216 -13.19 -25.00 -29.58
N HIS A 217 -12.35 -25.19 -30.60
CA HIS A 217 -11.03 -24.57 -30.67
C HIS A 217 -11.13 -23.03 -30.66
N ASP A 218 -12.03 -22.46 -31.46
CA ASP A 218 -12.20 -21.01 -31.56
C ASP A 218 -12.72 -20.41 -30.25
N LEU A 219 -13.68 -21.08 -29.59
CA LEU A 219 -14.16 -20.69 -28.26
C LEU A 219 -13.05 -20.78 -27.20
N GLN A 220 -12.18 -21.80 -27.26
CA GLN A 220 -11.04 -21.95 -26.35
C GLN A 220 -10.01 -20.84 -26.55
N GLU A 221 -9.72 -20.44 -27.79
CA GLU A 221 -8.82 -19.32 -28.08
C GLU A 221 -9.43 -17.98 -27.62
N GLN A 222 -10.74 -17.78 -27.84
CA GLN A 222 -11.45 -16.61 -27.32
C GLN A 222 -11.38 -16.54 -25.79
N ARG A 223 -11.53 -17.69 -25.10
CA ARG A 223 -11.41 -17.77 -23.64
C ARG A 223 -10.02 -17.36 -23.19
N LYS A 224 -8.97 -17.94 -23.78
CA LYS A 224 -7.57 -17.60 -23.43
C LYS A 224 -7.28 -16.12 -23.61
N ALA A 225 -7.72 -15.52 -24.71
CA ALA A 225 -7.53 -14.10 -24.98
C ALA A 225 -8.26 -13.22 -23.94
N MET A 226 -9.50 -13.56 -23.60
CA MET A 226 -10.27 -12.86 -22.58
C MET A 226 -9.62 -12.99 -21.20
N GLU A 227 -9.28 -14.20 -20.79
CA GLU A 227 -8.63 -14.51 -19.52
C GLU A 227 -7.30 -13.75 -19.33
N SER A 228 -6.46 -13.70 -20.38
CA SER A 228 -5.23 -12.92 -20.35
C SER A 228 -5.52 -11.44 -20.13
N SER A 229 -6.47 -10.88 -20.87
CA SER A 229 -6.86 -9.47 -20.75
C SER A 229 -7.37 -9.12 -19.35
N LEU A 230 -8.16 -10.02 -18.73
CA LEU A 230 -8.63 -9.85 -17.35
C LEU A 230 -7.47 -9.82 -16.35
N LEU A 231 -6.54 -10.78 -16.46
CA LEU A 231 -5.39 -10.82 -15.57
C LEU A 231 -4.46 -9.62 -15.76
N ASP A 232 -4.24 -9.20 -17.01
CA ASP A 232 -3.43 -8.03 -17.33
C ASP A 232 -4.05 -6.76 -16.74
N MET A 233 -5.38 -6.59 -16.83
CA MET A 233 -6.09 -5.49 -16.20
C MET A 233 -5.95 -5.53 -14.66
N ALA A 234 -6.04 -6.71 -14.04
CA ALA A 234 -5.82 -6.87 -12.61
C ALA A 234 -4.39 -6.48 -12.20
N LYS A 235 -3.37 -6.86 -13.00
CA LYS A 235 -1.98 -6.43 -12.82
C LYS A 235 -1.84 -4.91 -12.92
N HIS A 236 -2.46 -4.29 -13.93
CA HIS A 236 -2.44 -2.85 -14.12
C HIS A 236 -3.07 -2.10 -12.93
N ILE A 237 -4.26 -2.51 -12.50
CA ILE A 237 -4.93 -1.94 -11.32
C ILE A 237 -4.05 -2.11 -10.07
N THR A 238 -3.46 -3.28 -9.87
CA THR A 238 -2.58 -3.55 -8.72
C THR A 238 -1.37 -2.61 -8.70
N ARG A 239 -0.74 -2.35 -9.86
CA ARG A 239 0.38 -1.40 -9.98
C ARG A 239 -0.06 0.03 -9.62
N LEU A 240 -1.21 0.46 -10.12
CA LEU A 240 -1.76 1.80 -9.88
C LEU A 240 -2.23 2.00 -8.43
N SER A 241 -2.67 0.93 -7.75
CA SER A 241 -3.12 0.99 -6.35
C SER A 241 -2.01 1.26 -5.32
N SER A 242 -0.74 1.33 -5.77
CA SER A 242 0.41 1.60 -4.91
C SER A 242 0.54 3.05 -4.44
N THR A 243 -0.30 3.96 -4.96
CA THR A 243 -0.36 5.39 -4.61
C THR A 243 -1.77 5.82 -4.20
N ILE A 244 -1.94 7.08 -3.79
CA ILE A 244 -3.28 7.66 -3.57
C ILE A 244 -4.07 7.50 -4.88
N PRO A 245 -5.25 6.86 -4.84
CA PRO A 245 -6.03 6.62 -6.05
C PRO A 245 -6.63 7.93 -6.55
N SER A 246 -6.77 8.08 -7.87
CA SER A 246 -7.70 9.07 -8.39
C SER A 246 -9.15 8.57 -8.24
N ALA A 247 -10.11 9.50 -8.37
CA ALA A 247 -11.53 9.13 -8.41
C ALA A 247 -11.82 8.14 -9.55
N HIS A 248 -11.18 8.33 -10.71
CA HIS A 248 -11.30 7.43 -11.86
C HIS A 248 -10.74 6.04 -11.56
N LEU A 249 -9.55 5.93 -10.94
CA LEU A 249 -9.01 4.63 -10.54
C LEU A 249 -9.95 3.90 -9.58
N THR A 250 -10.54 4.63 -8.63
CA THR A 250 -11.50 4.07 -7.66
C THR A 250 -12.75 3.52 -8.36
N GLU A 251 -13.30 4.26 -9.33
CA GLU A 251 -14.47 3.80 -10.09
C GLU A 251 -14.13 2.65 -11.04
N ALA A 252 -12.95 2.67 -11.69
CA ALA A 252 -12.48 1.58 -12.52
C ALA A 252 -12.34 0.28 -11.71
N MET A 253 -11.77 0.36 -10.49
CA MET A 253 -11.70 -0.78 -9.56
C MET A 253 -13.08 -1.30 -9.22
N ARG A 254 -14.04 -0.41 -8.92
CA ARG A 254 -15.42 -0.78 -8.60
C ARG A 254 -16.12 -1.50 -9.76
N LEU A 255 -15.97 -1.00 -10.99
CA LEU A 255 -16.54 -1.63 -12.19
C LEU A 255 -15.88 -2.98 -12.47
N PHE A 256 -14.55 -3.05 -12.35
CA PHE A 256 -13.79 -4.28 -12.54
C PHE A 256 -14.21 -5.37 -11.56
N GLU A 257 -14.30 -5.07 -10.26
CA GLU A 257 -14.79 -6.02 -9.24
C GLU A 257 -16.24 -6.47 -9.48
N ALA A 258 -17.08 -5.59 -10.03
CA ALA A 258 -18.45 -5.91 -10.42
C ALA A 258 -18.55 -6.78 -11.70
N GLY A 259 -17.41 -7.08 -12.34
CA GLY A 259 -17.34 -7.85 -13.58
C GLY A 259 -17.56 -7.01 -14.85
N ASP A 260 -17.70 -5.69 -14.74
CA ASP A 260 -17.80 -4.76 -15.87
C ASP A 260 -16.42 -4.32 -16.34
N ASN A 261 -15.72 -5.27 -16.96
CA ASN A 261 -14.34 -5.09 -17.41
C ASN A 261 -14.24 -4.12 -18.60
N LYS A 262 -15.31 -4.00 -19.40
CA LYS A 262 -15.37 -3.01 -20.49
C LYS A 262 -15.52 -1.61 -19.94
N GLY A 263 -16.41 -1.40 -18.98
CA GLY A 263 -16.55 -0.13 -18.26
C GLY A 263 -15.24 0.27 -17.58
N ALA A 264 -14.61 -0.64 -16.84
CA ALA A 264 -13.31 -0.40 -16.22
C ALA A 264 -12.22 -0.02 -17.25
N SER A 265 -12.15 -0.71 -18.39
CA SER A 265 -11.19 -0.40 -19.46
C SER A 265 -11.40 0.99 -20.07
N ILE A 266 -12.65 1.46 -20.18
CA ILE A 266 -12.97 2.77 -20.74
C ILE A 266 -12.49 3.86 -19.80
N ILE A 267 -12.71 3.70 -18.48
CA ILE A 267 -12.27 4.66 -17.46
C ILE A 267 -10.74 4.72 -17.39
N LEU A 268 -10.07 3.57 -17.51
CA LEU A 268 -8.60 3.50 -17.49
C LEU A 268 -7.95 3.98 -18.81
N ASN A 269 -8.72 4.52 -19.76
CA ASN A 269 -8.18 4.98 -21.03
C ASN A 269 -7.37 6.29 -20.88
N LEU A 270 -6.48 6.52 -21.85
CA LEU A 270 -5.44 7.56 -21.83
C LEU A 270 -6.00 8.98 -21.63
N ASP A 271 -7.17 9.28 -22.20
CA ASP A 271 -7.74 10.64 -22.22
C ASP A 271 -8.24 11.09 -20.84
N GLU A 272 -8.84 10.19 -20.05
CA GLU A 272 -9.27 10.50 -18.67
C GLU A 272 -8.05 10.57 -17.73
N THR A 273 -7.06 9.71 -17.96
CA THR A 273 -5.79 9.71 -17.21
C THR A 273 -5.00 11.02 -17.40
N LEU A 274 -5.00 11.57 -18.62
CA LEU A 274 -4.37 12.86 -18.94
C LEU A 274 -5.02 14.01 -18.18
N ARG A 275 -6.37 14.03 -18.12
CA ARG A 275 -7.12 15.07 -17.41
C ARG A 275 -6.84 15.05 -15.90
N ASP A 276 -6.78 13.87 -15.29
CA ASP A 276 -6.41 13.70 -13.88
C ASP A 276 -4.96 14.16 -13.60
N ALA A 277 -4.04 13.85 -14.52
CA ALA A 277 -2.65 14.29 -14.41
C ALA A 277 -2.53 15.82 -14.50
N GLU A 278 -3.27 16.46 -15.40
CA GLU A 278 -3.34 17.92 -15.53
C GLU A 278 -3.92 18.58 -14.27
N GLU A 279 -5.00 18.03 -13.70
CA GLU A 279 -5.57 18.53 -12.45
C GLU A 279 -4.58 18.37 -11.28
N THR A 280 -3.92 17.22 -11.18
CA THR A 280 -2.91 16.95 -10.17
C THR A 280 -1.71 17.89 -10.30
N ALA A 281 -1.24 18.15 -11.52
CA ALA A 281 -0.17 19.11 -11.79
C ALA A 281 -0.58 20.54 -11.39
N THR A 282 -1.82 20.92 -11.66
CA THR A 282 -2.37 22.23 -11.26
C THR A 282 -2.40 22.37 -9.74
N ARG A 283 -2.84 21.31 -9.02
CA ARG A 283 -2.81 21.27 -7.55
C ARG A 283 -1.40 21.33 -7.00
N LEU A 284 -0.44 20.63 -7.62
CA LEU A 284 0.97 20.67 -7.22
C LEU A 284 1.54 22.09 -7.32
N ASN A 285 1.23 22.80 -8.40
CA ASN A 285 1.66 24.19 -8.59
C ASN A 285 1.05 25.11 -7.51
N ALA A 286 -0.24 24.96 -7.20
CA ALA A 286 -0.89 25.73 -6.14
C ALA A 286 -0.30 25.44 -4.74
N ILE A 287 0.03 24.17 -4.44
CA ILE A 287 0.71 23.80 -3.18
C ILE A 287 2.10 24.44 -3.11
N ALA A 288 2.85 24.44 -4.21
CA ALA A 288 4.17 25.05 -4.27
C ALA A 288 4.10 26.56 -3.96
N GLU A 289 3.10 27.26 -4.49
CA GLU A 289 2.86 28.68 -4.22
C GLU A 289 2.53 28.92 -2.73
N ILE A 290 1.62 28.13 -2.14
CA ILE A 290 1.29 28.20 -0.71
C ILE A 290 2.53 27.91 0.16
N LEU A 291 3.35 26.93 -0.24
CA LEU A 291 4.56 26.58 0.48
C LEU A 291 5.58 27.72 0.45
N GLU A 292 5.73 28.40 -0.68
CA GLU A 292 6.56 29.60 -0.81
C GLU A 292 6.06 30.74 0.07
N GLU A 293 4.75 31.02 0.07
CA GLU A 293 4.14 32.05 0.93
C GLU A 293 4.31 31.74 2.42
N THR A 294 4.08 30.48 2.80
CA THR A 294 4.21 30.02 4.19
C THR A 294 5.66 30.10 4.65
N GLN A 295 6.61 29.75 3.78
CA GLN A 295 8.04 29.88 4.05
C GLN A 295 8.44 31.35 4.25
N LYS A 296 7.94 32.27 3.41
CA LYS A 296 8.14 33.74 3.59
C LYS A 296 7.56 34.23 4.92
N ALA A 297 6.40 33.72 5.34
CA ALA A 297 5.81 34.08 6.63
C ALA A 297 6.69 33.60 7.81
N ILE A 298 7.26 32.39 7.74
CA ILE A 298 8.22 31.90 8.74
C ILE A 298 9.47 32.79 8.79
N GLU A 299 10.00 33.19 7.64
CA GLU A 299 11.13 34.13 7.58
C GLU A 299 10.79 35.49 8.19
N SER A 300 9.59 36.02 7.96
CA SER A 300 9.13 37.26 8.60
C SER A 300 9.10 37.14 10.12
N ASN A 301 8.58 36.02 10.65
CA ASN A 301 8.56 35.76 12.09
C ASN A 301 9.99 35.68 12.68
N ILE A 302 10.95 35.16 11.93
CA ILE A 302 12.35 35.12 12.35
C ILE A 302 12.95 36.53 12.41
N GLU A 303 12.62 37.40 11.45
CA GLU A 303 13.02 38.81 11.50
C GLU A 303 12.39 39.56 12.69
N GLU A 304 11.16 39.22 13.08
CA GLU A 304 10.57 39.72 14.32
C GLU A 304 11.35 39.28 15.57
N TYR A 305 11.76 38.01 15.65
CA TYR A 305 12.63 37.55 16.74
C TYR A 305 13.98 38.28 16.74
N ARG A 306 14.58 38.53 15.56
CA ARG A 306 15.81 39.33 15.44
C ARG A 306 15.61 40.76 15.95
N LEU A 307 14.46 41.37 15.68
CA LEU A 307 14.13 42.69 16.21
C LEU A 307 13.98 42.67 17.73
N GLN A 308 13.28 41.68 18.29
CA GLN A 308 13.15 41.50 19.74
C GLN A 308 14.53 41.35 20.42
N ILE A 309 15.42 40.53 19.84
CA ILE A 309 16.80 40.37 20.32
C ILE A 309 17.53 41.72 20.34
N LYS A 310 17.47 42.49 19.24
CA LYS A 310 18.09 43.83 19.18
C LYS A 310 17.54 44.77 20.25
N THR A 311 16.23 44.76 20.49
CA THR A 311 15.59 45.58 21.53
C THR A 311 16.07 45.19 22.92
N LEU A 312 16.15 43.89 23.24
CA LEU A 312 16.68 43.39 24.51
C LEU A 312 18.14 43.80 24.70
N GLN A 313 18.97 43.64 23.66
CA GLN A 313 20.38 44.03 23.68
C GLN A 313 20.59 45.54 23.85
N SER A 314 19.65 46.37 23.37
CA SER A 314 19.71 47.82 23.49
C SER A 314 19.29 48.30 24.89
N ASN A 315 18.20 47.76 25.42
CA ASN A 315 17.62 48.21 26.69
C ASN A 315 18.27 47.56 27.92
N LYS A 316 18.89 46.39 27.75
CA LYS A 316 19.56 45.60 28.79
C LYS A 316 18.81 45.54 30.13
N PRO A 317 17.51 45.13 30.13
CA PRO A 317 16.77 44.94 31.38
C PRO A 317 17.43 43.87 32.26
N LYS A 318 17.06 43.79 33.55
CA LYS A 318 17.59 42.76 34.43
C LYS A 318 17.25 41.36 33.89
N GLY A 319 18.25 40.50 33.71
CA GLY A 319 18.07 39.14 33.15
C GLY A 319 18.10 39.05 31.62
N TRP A 320 18.39 40.16 30.91
CA TRP A 320 18.28 40.24 29.45
C TRP A 320 19.06 39.17 28.65
N ILE A 321 20.14 38.61 29.21
CA ILE A 321 20.93 37.56 28.54
C ILE A 321 20.10 36.29 28.39
N ASP A 322 19.41 35.87 29.46
CA ASP A 322 18.58 34.67 29.46
C ASP A 322 17.36 34.85 28.54
N ASP A 323 16.80 36.07 28.50
CA ASP A 323 15.70 36.39 27.59
C ASP A 323 16.14 36.32 26.11
N VAL A 324 17.34 36.82 25.77
CA VAL A 324 17.89 36.73 24.41
C VAL A 324 18.13 35.27 24.01
N ILE A 325 18.68 34.45 24.91
CA ILE A 325 18.87 33.00 24.72
C ILE A 325 17.53 32.34 24.41
N ALA A 326 16.50 32.59 25.22
CA ALA A 326 15.17 32.01 25.04
C ALA A 326 14.53 32.40 23.69
N VAL A 327 14.77 33.63 23.22
CA VAL A 327 14.28 34.08 21.90
C VAL A 327 15.04 33.39 20.76
N TYR A 328 16.37 33.23 20.86
CA TYR A 328 17.15 32.47 19.87
C TYR A 328 16.72 31.01 19.79
N ASP A 329 16.50 30.34 20.92
CA ASP A 329 16.08 28.94 20.95
C ASP A 329 14.71 28.74 20.26
N LYS A 330 13.77 29.66 20.47
CA LYS A 330 12.49 29.68 19.75
C LYS A 330 12.69 29.90 18.24
N ALA A 331 13.48 30.89 17.86
CA ALA A 331 13.76 31.21 16.46
C ALA A 331 14.39 30.01 15.72
N ILE A 332 15.36 29.35 16.34
CA ILE A 332 16.04 28.15 15.79
C ILE A 332 15.06 26.98 15.66
N THR A 333 14.21 26.77 16.66
CA THR A 333 13.20 25.69 16.65
C THR A 333 12.19 25.86 15.52
N ILE A 334 11.79 27.10 15.24
CA ILE A 334 10.86 27.42 14.15
C ILE A 334 11.57 27.33 12.79
N ALA A 335 12.80 27.82 12.69
CA ALA A 335 13.57 27.89 11.45
C ALA A 335 14.08 26.53 10.93
N ARG A 336 14.37 25.58 11.82
CA ARG A 336 15.03 24.31 11.48
C ARG A 336 14.26 23.54 10.41
N GLY A 337 14.88 23.37 9.24
CA GLY A 337 14.31 22.63 8.09
C GLY A 337 13.16 23.34 7.38
N ARG A 338 12.87 24.61 7.70
CA ARG A 338 11.73 25.37 7.16
C ARG A 338 12.12 26.67 6.44
N ILE A 339 13.40 27.03 6.46
CA ILE A 339 13.97 28.18 5.72
C ILE A 339 15.21 27.75 4.95
N THR A 340 15.78 28.65 4.14
CA THR A 340 16.98 28.31 3.37
C THR A 340 18.18 28.01 4.28
N PRO A 341 19.06 27.08 3.88
CA PRO A 341 20.25 26.73 4.66
C PRO A 341 21.13 27.93 5.01
N GLU A 342 21.23 28.91 4.12
CA GLU A 342 22.06 30.12 4.30
C GLU A 342 21.51 30.99 5.43
N LYS A 343 20.20 31.26 5.44
CA LYS A 343 19.55 32.05 6.49
C LYS A 343 19.57 31.35 7.84
N PHE A 344 19.43 30.02 7.83
CA PHE A 344 19.53 29.23 9.05
C PHE A 344 20.95 29.25 9.63
N ALA A 345 21.97 29.13 8.77
CA ALA A 345 23.37 29.23 9.18
C ALA A 345 23.69 30.62 9.76
N GLU A 346 23.16 31.70 9.17
CA GLU A 346 23.31 33.05 9.71
C GLU A 346 22.71 33.18 11.12
N LEU A 347 21.51 32.64 11.34
CA LEU A 347 20.86 32.65 12.65
C LEU A 347 21.71 31.93 13.72
N LEU A 348 22.27 30.76 13.38
CA LEU A 348 23.15 30.00 14.28
C LEU A 348 24.45 30.73 14.57
N ARG A 349 25.05 31.37 13.55
CA ARG A 349 26.28 32.16 13.72
C ARG A 349 26.03 33.32 14.69
N ASN A 350 24.98 34.10 14.47
CA ASN A 350 24.66 35.25 15.32
C ASN A 350 24.39 34.82 16.78
N TYR A 351 23.72 33.68 16.97
CA TYR A 351 23.52 33.12 18.32
C TYR A 351 24.85 32.70 18.98
N THR A 352 25.72 32.05 18.20
CA THR A 352 27.04 31.62 18.70
C THR A 352 27.91 32.81 19.09
N GLU A 353 27.95 33.86 18.28
CA GLU A 353 28.64 35.11 18.57
C GLU A 353 28.12 35.75 19.86
N PHE A 354 26.78 35.83 20.01
CA PHE A 354 26.15 36.34 21.21
C PHE A 354 26.56 35.56 22.47
N LEU A 355 26.56 34.22 22.41
CA LEU A 355 26.99 33.38 23.51
C LEU A 355 28.47 33.58 23.87
N GLN A 356 29.35 33.72 22.86
CA GLN A 356 30.78 33.94 23.09
C GLN A 356 31.05 35.28 23.78
N GLU A 357 30.42 36.36 23.31
CA GLU A 357 30.60 37.72 23.87
C GLU A 357 30.10 37.86 25.31
N ASN A 358 29.13 37.04 25.72
CA ASN A 358 28.49 37.14 27.03
C ASN A 358 28.89 36.02 28.01
N ARG A 359 29.53 34.93 27.52
CA ARG A 359 30.27 34.00 28.39
C ARG A 359 31.52 34.65 29.01
N LEU A 360 32.21 35.51 28.27
CA LEU A 360 33.44 36.18 28.72
C LEU A 360 33.20 37.33 29.72
N LYS A 361 31.95 37.67 30.04
CA LYS A 361 31.57 38.76 30.95
C LYS A 361 31.01 38.29 32.30
N GLN A 362 30.95 36.97 32.51
CA GLN A 362 30.50 36.35 33.77
C GLN A 362 31.65 35.84 34.65
N GLU A 363 32.91 35.99 34.21
CA GLU A 363 34.12 35.93 35.04
C GLU A 363 34.57 37.36 35.40
#